data_AF-A0A2V8TGS6-F1
#
_entry.id   AF-A0A2V8TGS6-F1
#
_cell.length_a   1.000
_cell.length_b   1.000
_cell.length_c   1.000
_cell.angle_alpha   90.00
_cell.angle_beta   90.00
_cell.angle_gamma   90.00
#
_symmetry.space_group_name_H-M   'P 1'
#
loop_
_entity.id
_entity.type
_entity.pdbx_description
1 polymer ?
#
loop_
_entity_poly.entity_id
_entity_poly.type
_entity_poly.pdbx_seq_one_letter_code
_entity_poly.pdbx_strand_id
1 'polypeptide(L)'
;MTTAAAKRIIVGVSGASGAIYAVRTIRALLLRGFEVHLVVSRFGERLLADETGIDLAREGFTEMVARTEGNPAGLGGVLRH
;
A
#
# COMPACT_ATOMS: atom_id res chain seq x y z
N MET A 1 18.91 -7.02 20.33
CA MET A 1 17.72 -6.17 20.13
C MET A 1 16.63 -7.04 19.54
N THR A 2 15.58 -7.34 20.30
CA THR A 2 14.43 -8.13 19.83
C THR A 2 13.56 -7.21 18.98
N THR A 3 13.60 -7.35 17.66
CA THR A 3 12.69 -6.63 16.77
C THR A 3 11.26 -7.05 17.13
N ALA A 4 10.47 -6.14 17.69
CA ALA A 4 9.05 -6.41 17.93
C ALA A 4 8.43 -6.84 16.59
N ALA A 5 7.74 -7.98 16.56
CA ALA A 5 7.14 -8.50 15.33
C ALA A 5 6.25 -7.42 14.70
N ALA A 6 6.51 -7.07 13.44
CA ALA A 6 5.72 -6.07 12.73
C ALA A 6 4.23 -6.48 12.76
N LYS A 7 3.36 -5.52 13.08
CA LYS A 7 1.91 -5.79 13.07
C LYS A 7 1.48 -5.98 11.62
N ARG A 8 0.74 -7.07 11.35
CA ARG A 8 0.29 -7.47 10.01
C ARG A 8 -1.18 -7.17 9.81
N ILE A 9 -1.55 -6.62 8.65
CA ILE A 9 -2.92 -6.32 8.26
C ILE A 9 -3.16 -6.75 6.81
N ILE A 10 -4.32 -7.36 6.54
CA ILE A 10 -4.78 -7.64 5.17
C ILE A 10 -5.67 -6.48 4.71
N VAL A 11 -5.41 -5.96 3.50
CA VAL A 11 -6.22 -4.92 2.87
C VAL A 11 -6.74 -5.46 1.53
N GLY A 12 -8.06 -5.55 1.42
CA GLY A 12 -8.75 -5.92 0.18
C GLY A 12 -9.24 -4.69 -0.58
N VAL A 13 -8.91 -4.58 -1.87
CA VAL A 13 -9.38 -3.49 -2.76
C VAL A 13 -10.21 -4.10 -3.89
N SER A 14 -11.53 -3.95 -3.81
CA SER A 14 -12.49 -4.59 -4.71
C SER A 14 -12.78 -3.82 -6.01
N GLY A 15 -12.47 -2.52 -6.07
CA GLY A 15 -12.71 -1.66 -7.23
C GLY A 15 -14.04 -0.88 -7.20
N ALA A 16 -14.60 -0.60 -6.02
CA ALA A 16 -15.62 0.44 -5.90
C ALA A 16 -14.98 1.84 -5.98
N SER A 17 -15.76 2.88 -6.27
CA SER A 17 -15.29 4.28 -6.32
C SER A 17 -14.53 4.68 -5.06
N GLY A 18 -13.45 5.45 -5.20
CA GLY A 18 -12.68 5.95 -4.05
C GLY A 18 -11.33 5.26 -3.87
N ALA A 19 -10.61 5.02 -4.97
CA ALA A 19 -9.27 4.45 -4.94
C ALA A 19 -8.31 5.23 -4.02
N ILE A 20 -8.51 6.55 -3.92
CA ILE A 20 -7.74 7.41 -3.02
C ILE A 20 -7.80 6.97 -1.54
N TYR A 21 -8.90 6.38 -1.08
CA TYR A 21 -9.00 5.89 0.29
C TYR A 21 -8.09 4.69 0.54
N ALA A 22 -8.01 3.76 -0.43
CA ALA A 22 -7.09 2.64 -0.36
C ALA A 22 -5.63 3.13 -0.30
N VAL A 23 -5.28 4.09 -1.17
CA VAL A 23 -3.94 4.69 -1.18
C VAL A 23 -3.59 5.33 0.15
N ARG A 24 -4.48 6.18 0.70
CA ARG A 24 -4.23 6.87 1.97
C ARG A 24 -4.16 5.91 3.14
N THR A 25 -4.98 4.86 3.14
CA THR A 25 -4.98 3.83 4.18
C THR A 25 -3.68 3.05 4.18
N ILE A 26 -3.27 2.51 3.02
CA ILE A 26 -2.04 1.73 2.88
C ILE A 26 -0.82 2.60 3.25
N ARG A 27 -0.78 3.85 2.77
CA ARG A 27 0.26 4.82 3.14
C ARG A 27 0.36 5.01 4.65
N ALA A 28 -0.75 5.22 5.34
CA ALA A 28 -0.77 5.42 6.79
C ALA A 28 -0.30 4.18 7.56
N LEU A 29 -0.65 2.98 7.09
CA LEU A 29 -0.19 1.72 7.67
C LEU A 29 1.33 1.55 7.51
N LEU A 30 1.85 1.80 6.31
CA LEU A 30 3.29 1.72 6.03
C LEU A 30 4.09 2.71 6.88
N LEU A 31 3.61 3.95 7.03
CA LEU A 31 4.25 4.97 7.90
C LEU A 31 4.26 4.59 9.38
N ARG A 32 3.39 3.67 9.80
CA ARG A 32 3.34 3.14 11.17
C ARG A 32 4.10 1.82 11.33
N GLY A 33 4.85 1.39 10.31
CA GLY A 33 5.64 0.16 10.34
C GLY A 33 4.83 -1.14 10.20
N PHE A 34 3.60 -1.07 9.67
CA PHE A 34 2.78 -2.27 9.46
C PHE A 34 3.17 -2.99 8.17
N GLU A 35 3.15 -4.31 8.22
CA GLU A 35 3.20 -5.15 7.02
C GLU A 35 1.79 -5.33 6.47
N VAL A 36 1.59 -4.90 5.22
CA VAL A 36 0.30 -4.92 4.53
C VAL A 36 0.27 -6.07 3.53
N HIS A 37 -0.65 -7.00 3.74
CA HIS A 37 -0.98 -8.05 2.79
C HIS A 37 -2.10 -7.53 1.87
N LEU A 38 -1.74 -7.15 0.66
CA LEU A 38 -2.64 -6.49 -0.28
C LEU A 38 -3.28 -7.51 -1.23
N VAL A 39 -4.61 -7.53 -1.27
CA VAL A 39 -5.41 -8.29 -2.24
C VAL A 39 -6.18 -7.29 -3.09
N VAL A 40 -6.00 -7.31 -4.41
CA VAL A 40 -6.67 -6.37 -5.31
C VAL A 40 -7.37 -7.14 -6.42
N SER A 41 -8.63 -6.78 -6.70
CA SER A 41 -9.32 -7.31 -7.89
C SER A 41 -8.75 -6.68 -9.16
N ARG A 42 -8.86 -7.34 -10.32
CA ARG A 42 -8.45 -6.73 -11.60
C ARG A 42 -9.11 -5.37 -11.85
N PHE A 43 -10.37 -5.20 -11.43
CA PHE A 43 -11.07 -3.93 -11.55
C PHE A 43 -10.50 -2.88 -10.59
N GLY A 44 -10.15 -3.27 -9.35
CA GLY A 44 -9.47 -2.40 -8.39
C GLY A 44 -8.09 -1.94 -8.85
N GLU A 45 -7.32 -2.81 -9.51
CA GLU A 45 -6.02 -2.42 -10.10
C GLU A 45 -6.19 -1.35 -11.17
N ARG A 46 -7.15 -1.55 -12.08
CA ARG A 46 -7.47 -0.56 -13.11
C ARG A 46 -7.96 0.75 -12.52
N LEU A 47 -8.83 0.69 -11.51
CA LEU A 47 -9.35 1.89 -10.85
C LEU A 47 -8.25 2.68 -10.14
N LEU A 48 -7.29 2.01 -9.49
CA LEU A 48 -6.13 2.66 -8.88
C LEU A 48 -5.31 3.41 -9.93
N ALA A 49 -5.07 2.79 -11.10
CA ALA A 49 -4.37 3.44 -12.19
C ALA A 49 -5.16 4.65 -12.74
N ASP A 50 -6.45 4.46 -13.01
CA ASP A 50 -7.31 5.47 -13.64
C ASP A 50 -7.56 6.68 -12.71
N GLU A 51 -7.78 6.47 -11.41
CA GLU A 51 -8.12 7.56 -10.45
C GLU A 51 -6.90 8.20 -9.78
N THR A 52 -5.80 7.47 -9.59
CA THR A 52 -4.66 7.93 -8.79
C THR A 52 -3.33 7.93 -9.52
N GLY A 53 -3.28 7.38 -10.75
CA GLY A 53 -2.06 7.21 -11.52
C GLY A 53 -1.14 6.10 -11.00
N ILE A 54 -1.59 5.32 -10.01
CA ILE A 54 -0.81 4.23 -9.41
C ILE A 54 -1.07 2.95 -10.21
N ASP A 55 -0.11 2.62 -11.06
CA ASP A 55 -0.07 1.34 -11.75
C ASP A 55 0.73 0.33 -10.93
N LEU A 56 0.01 -0.59 -10.25
CA LEU A 56 0.63 -1.60 -9.41
C LEU A 56 1.52 -2.58 -10.19
N ALA A 57 1.41 -2.68 -11.52
CA ALA A 57 2.33 -3.50 -12.32
C ALA A 57 3.70 -2.82 -12.51
N ARG A 58 3.78 -1.50 -12.32
CA ARG A 58 4.98 -0.69 -12.57
C ARG A 58 5.61 -0.16 -11.28
N GLU A 59 4.79 0.18 -10.29
CA GLU A 59 5.23 0.75 -9.02
C GLU A 59 4.40 0.17 -7.86
N GLY A 60 5.08 -0.31 -6.81
CA GLY A 60 4.45 -0.74 -5.57
C GLY A 60 4.16 0.42 -4.62
N PHE A 61 3.31 0.15 -3.62
CA PHE A 61 2.96 1.14 -2.61
C PHE A 61 4.15 1.57 -1.75
N THR A 62 5.11 0.68 -1.49
CA THR A 62 6.30 1.00 -0.69
C THR A 62 7.16 2.06 -1.40
N GLU A 63 7.38 1.90 -2.70
CA GLU A 63 8.11 2.86 -3.54
C GLU A 63 7.40 4.21 -3.60
N MET A 64 6.07 4.19 -3.80
CA MET A 64 5.24 5.39 -3.80
C MET A 64 5.36 6.17 -2.48
N VAL A 65 5.30 5.48 -1.33
CA VAL A 65 5.47 6.12 -0.02
C VAL A 65 6.89 6.67 0.14
N ALA A 66 7.91 5.88 -0.21
CA ALA A 66 9.31 6.30 -0.09
C ALA A 66 9.61 7.60 -0.85
N ARG A 67 9.06 7.76 -2.06
CA ARG A 67 9.19 9.00 -2.85
C ARG A 67 8.60 10.24 -2.14
N THR A 68 7.53 10.07 -1.39
CA THR A 68 6.80 11.21 -0.79
C THR A 68 7.23 11.59 0.62
N GLU A 69 7.93 10.71 1.35
CA GLU A 69 8.18 10.87 2.80
C GLU A 69 9.67 11.02 3.17
N GLY A 70 10.59 10.96 2.20
CA GLY A 70 12.00 11.38 2.36
C GLY A 70 12.88 10.49 3.25
N ASN A 71 12.32 9.64 4.12
CA ASN A 71 13.05 8.66 4.92
C ASN A 71 12.39 7.27 4.85
N PRO A 72 12.98 6.30 4.13
CA PRO A 72 12.46 4.93 4.05
C PRO A 72 12.77 4.10 5.30
N ALA A 73 13.66 4.56 6.18
CA ALA A 73 14.06 3.81 7.37
C ALA A 73 12.93 3.80 8.40
N GLY A 74 12.17 2.70 8.44
CA GLY A 74 11.05 2.50 9.37
C GLY A 74 9.69 2.30 8.69
N LEU A 75 9.63 2.33 7.36
CA LEU A 75 8.42 1.95 6.64
C LEU A 75 8.14 0.45 6.81
N GLY A 76 6.84 0.14 6.92
CA GLY A 76 6.35 -1.22 6.74
C GLY A 76 6.51 -1.70 5.30
N GLY A 77 6.08 -2.94 5.04
CA GLY A 77 6.15 -3.58 3.71
C GLY A 77 4.78 -3.82 3.10
N VAL A 78 4.74 -4.06 1.79
CA VAL A 78 3.55 -4.58 1.10
C VAL A 78 3.85 -5.92 0.46
N LEU A 79 3.04 -6.93 0.77
CA LEU A 79 3.03 -8.24 0.11
C LEU A 79 1.74 -8.40 -0.68
N ARG A 80 1.83 -8.71 -1.97
CA ARG A 80 0.67 -8.93 -2.84
C ARG A 80 0.31 -10.41 -2.91
N HIS A 81 -0.99 -10.71 -2.94
CA HIS A 81 -1.56 -12.06 -3.06
C HIS A 81 -2.44 -12.16 -4.31
#